data_AF-A0AAV4C1G9-F1
#
_entry.id   AF-A0AAV4C1G9-F1
#
_cell.length_a   1.000
_cell.length_b   1.000
_cell.length_c   1.000
_cell.angle_alpha   90.00
_cell.angle_beta   90.00
_cell.angle_gamma   90.00
#
_symmetry.space_group_name_H-M   'P 1'
#
loop_
_entity.id
_entity.type
_entity.pdbx_description
1 polymer ?
#
loop_
_entity_poly.entity_id
_entity_poly.type
_entity_poly.pdbx_seq_one_letter_code
_entity_poly.pdbx_strand_id
1 'polypeptide(L)'
;MSCEPEIYDPKVVKQPVEIDFELVYVGNTSYMLRNYLYLPQFKKPLAKKDVCLVVVDKDTHRPQKLPDWWKEKYSQYSLPAEKPISFKSFDFAQPGAIVQHENIVVRTTDLDGLCHVNNASFVRFCYEAYIACHVRQFGYTPQADPYRNVKTVSCVFKGEAELGNLLQVSFVQDPDNRDTYHFQILKNPGGIIFESCLEFFPQLSSKY
;
A
#
# COMPACT_ATOMS: atom_id res chain seq x y z
N MET A 1 -3.39 5.59 -0.68
CA MET A 1 -3.48 5.84 -2.13
C MET A 1 -4.89 5.51 -2.59
N SER A 2 -5.46 6.34 -3.46
CA SER A 2 -6.71 6.08 -4.15
C SER A 2 -6.51 6.33 -5.65
N CYS A 3 -7.22 5.57 -6.47
CA CYS A 3 -7.15 5.63 -7.92
C CYS A 3 -8.55 5.80 -8.51
N GLU A 4 -8.62 6.47 -9.65
CA GLU A 4 -9.79 6.56 -10.52
C GLU A 4 -9.75 5.39 -11.53
N PRO A 5 -10.91 4.83 -11.94
CA PRO A 5 -10.94 3.64 -12.80
C PRO A 5 -10.26 3.86 -14.16
N GLU A 6 -10.23 5.09 -14.66
CA GLU A 6 -9.61 5.47 -15.93
C GLU A 6 -8.09 5.23 -15.94
N ILE A 7 -7.44 5.10 -14.77
CA ILE A 7 -6.03 4.70 -14.71
C ILE A 7 -5.82 3.28 -15.27
N TYR A 8 -6.85 2.43 -15.25
CA TYR A 8 -6.81 1.05 -15.74
C TYR A 8 -7.37 0.89 -17.16
N ASP A 9 -8.01 1.91 -17.73
CA ASP A 9 -8.54 1.83 -19.09
C ASP A 9 -7.38 1.76 -20.13
N PRO A 10 -7.28 0.69 -20.93
CA PRO A 10 -6.22 0.55 -21.94
C PRO A 10 -6.37 1.53 -23.13
N LYS A 11 -7.54 2.14 -23.31
CA LYS A 11 -7.79 3.15 -24.36
C LYS A 11 -7.26 4.53 -23.98
N VAL A 12 -6.94 4.74 -22.70
CA VAL A 12 -6.42 5.99 -22.19
C VAL A 12 -4.91 6.07 -22.45
N VAL A 13 -4.48 7.09 -23.20
CA VAL A 13 -3.05 7.37 -23.43
C VAL A 13 -2.39 7.79 -22.11
N LYS A 14 -1.46 6.99 -21.58
CA LYS A 14 -0.89 7.22 -20.24
C LYS A 14 0.29 8.20 -20.22
N GLN A 15 0.59 8.88 -21.32
CA GLN A 15 1.75 9.76 -21.44
C GLN A 15 1.43 11.05 -22.21
N PRO A 16 2.07 12.19 -21.86
CA PRO A 16 2.96 12.37 -20.70
C PRO A 16 2.21 12.26 -19.37
N VAL A 17 2.94 11.92 -18.29
CA VAL A 17 2.43 11.91 -16.92
C VAL A 17 2.92 13.16 -16.21
N GLU A 18 2.02 13.85 -15.52
CA GLU A 18 2.36 14.94 -14.61
C GLU A 18 2.13 14.47 -13.17
N ILE A 19 3.10 14.76 -12.29
CA ILE A 19 3.04 14.37 -10.88
C ILE A 19 3.32 15.59 -10.03
N ASP A 20 2.35 15.97 -9.23
CA ASP A 20 2.50 17.03 -8.24
C ASP A 20 2.88 16.45 -6.89
N PHE A 21 3.82 17.12 -6.22
CA PHE A 21 4.28 16.78 -4.88
C PHE A 21 4.02 17.97 -3.95
N GLU A 22 3.29 17.73 -2.88
CA GLU A 22 2.93 18.74 -1.89
C GLU A 22 3.36 18.27 -0.49
N LEU A 23 4.13 19.09 0.22
CA LEU A 23 4.39 18.88 1.64
C LEU A 23 3.21 19.44 2.43
N VAL A 24 2.41 18.56 3.02
CA VAL A 24 1.12 18.93 3.64
C VAL A 24 1.15 18.92 5.17
N TYR A 25 2.13 18.27 5.78
CA TYR A 25 2.29 18.21 7.24
C TYR A 25 3.74 18.03 7.65
N VAL A 26 4.16 18.79 8.67
CA VAL A 26 5.45 18.65 9.36
C VAL A 26 5.21 18.42 10.85
N GLY A 27 5.60 17.24 11.34
CA GLY A 27 5.51 16.86 12.74
C GLY A 27 6.86 16.93 13.47
N ASN A 28 6.95 16.27 14.62
CA ASN A 28 8.18 16.24 15.40
C ASN A 28 9.20 15.22 14.85
N THR A 29 8.74 14.02 14.47
CA THR A 29 9.55 12.89 13.98
C THR A 29 9.16 12.44 12.57
N SER A 30 8.17 13.10 11.97
CA SER A 30 7.61 12.70 10.68
C SER A 30 7.13 13.89 9.88
N TYR A 31 6.93 13.67 8.58
CA TYR A 31 6.30 14.63 7.67
C TYR A 31 5.44 13.87 6.66
N MET A 32 4.45 14.54 6.08
CA MET A 32 3.54 13.94 5.10
C MET A 32 3.66 14.63 3.74
N LEU A 33 3.87 13.83 2.71
CA LEU A 33 3.79 14.25 1.32
C LEU A 33 2.47 13.78 0.72
N ARG A 34 1.84 14.65 -0.05
CA ARG A 34 0.68 14.36 -0.88
C ARG A 34 1.09 14.41 -2.33
N ASN A 35 0.74 13.38 -3.07
CA ASN A 35 1.07 13.25 -4.48
C ASN A 35 -0.20 13.13 -5.29
N TYR A 36 -0.23 13.79 -6.44
CA TYR A 36 -1.30 13.70 -7.41
C TYR A 36 -0.73 13.27 -8.75
N LEU A 37 -1.42 12.37 -9.43
CA LEU A 37 -1.07 11.93 -10.77
C LEU A 37 -2.09 12.48 -11.76
N TYR A 38 -1.63 13.25 -12.73
CA TYR A 38 -2.43 13.83 -13.81
C TYR A 38 -2.04 13.22 -15.15
N LEU A 39 -3.05 13.12 -16.03
CA LEU A 39 -2.87 12.86 -17.45
C LEU A 39 -3.53 14.01 -18.23
N PRO A 40 -2.94 14.49 -19.34
CA PRO A 40 -3.38 15.71 -20.03
C PRO A 40 -4.85 15.75 -20.44
N GLN A 41 -5.45 14.59 -20.72
CA GLN A 41 -6.83 14.46 -21.15
C GLN A 41 -7.85 14.51 -20.00
N PHE A 42 -7.41 14.51 -18.74
CA PHE A 42 -8.30 14.60 -17.57
C PHE A 42 -8.08 15.91 -16.81
N LYS A 43 -9.19 16.55 -16.41
CA LYS A 43 -9.16 17.79 -15.60
C LYS A 43 -8.90 17.54 -14.11
N LYS A 44 -8.97 16.29 -13.66
CA LYS A 44 -8.79 15.86 -12.27
C LYS A 44 -7.65 14.85 -12.18
N PRO A 45 -6.99 14.71 -11.01
CA PRO A 45 -5.98 13.69 -10.86
C PRO A 45 -6.61 12.30 -10.94
N LEU A 46 -5.93 11.35 -11.58
CA LEU A 46 -6.33 9.94 -11.66
C LEU A 46 -5.86 9.12 -10.47
N ALA A 47 -4.86 9.59 -9.73
CA ALA A 47 -4.47 8.99 -8.47
C ALA A 47 -4.08 10.06 -7.45
N LYS A 48 -4.36 9.77 -6.19
CA LYS A 48 -3.94 10.57 -5.04
C LYS A 48 -3.23 9.65 -4.04
N LYS A 49 -2.08 10.09 -3.54
CA LYS A 49 -1.29 9.33 -2.56
C LYS A 49 -0.78 10.24 -1.46
N ASP A 50 -1.26 10.02 -0.25
CA ASP A 50 -0.67 10.58 0.97
C ASP A 50 0.35 9.56 1.51
N VAL A 51 1.54 10.04 1.88
CA VAL A 51 2.65 9.25 2.43
C VAL A 51 3.20 9.95 3.65
N CYS A 52 3.14 9.30 4.80
CA CYS A 52 3.80 9.76 6.01
C CYS A 52 5.19 9.10 6.11
N LEU A 53 6.23 9.92 6.17
CA LEU A 53 7.61 9.49 6.30
C LEU A 53 8.07 9.78 7.73
N VAL A 54 8.62 8.76 8.40
CA VAL A 54 9.19 8.88 9.75
C VAL A 54 10.70 8.85 9.62
N VAL A 55 11.39 9.78 10.27
CA VAL A 55 12.86 9.75 10.35
C VAL A 55 13.25 8.79 11.45
N VAL A 56 14.13 7.85 11.13
CA VAL A 56 14.58 6.79 12.03
C VAL A 56 16.08 6.87 12.17
N ASP A 57 16.55 6.74 13.40
CA ASP A 57 17.98 6.62 13.70
C ASP A 57 18.47 5.23 13.26
N LYS A 58 19.53 5.20 12.45
CA LYS A 58 20.01 3.98 11.80
C LYS A 58 20.53 2.93 12.79
N ASP A 59 21.11 3.35 13.90
CA ASP A 59 21.77 2.43 14.84
C ASP A 59 20.76 1.86 15.85
N THR A 60 19.81 2.68 16.29
CA THR A 60 18.82 2.31 17.31
C THR A 60 17.50 1.82 16.72
N HIS A 61 17.26 2.06 15.43
CA HIS A 61 15.98 1.82 14.74
C HIS A 61 14.79 2.50 15.42
N ARG A 62 15.00 3.62 16.12
CA ARG A 62 13.96 4.38 16.81
C ARG A 62 13.62 5.67 16.06
N PRO A 63 12.37 6.15 16.13
CA PRO A 63 12.01 7.45 15.57
C PRO A 63 12.88 8.56 16.16
N GLN A 64 13.49 9.37 15.29
CA GLN A 64 14.31 10.52 15.64
C GLN A 64 13.56 11.81 15.30
N LYS A 65 13.82 12.88 16.08
CA LYS A 65 13.30 14.20 15.76
C LYS A 65 13.85 14.68 14.41
N LEU A 66 13.01 15.33 13.62
CA LEU A 66 13.46 16.12 12.48
C LEU A 66 14.43 17.21 12.98
N PRO A 67 15.50 17.52 12.22
CA PRO A 67 16.39 18.63 12.56
C PRO A 67 15.64 19.96 12.67
N ASP A 68 16.00 20.79 13.64
CA ASP A 68 15.25 22.03 13.94
C ASP A 68 15.26 22.99 12.74
N TRP A 69 16.41 23.14 12.06
CA TRP A 69 16.50 23.96 10.83
C TRP A 69 15.54 23.50 9.73
N TRP A 70 15.25 22.20 9.65
CA TRP A 70 14.34 21.65 8.64
C TRP A 70 12.90 21.99 9.00
N LYS A 71 12.52 21.81 10.27
CA LYS A 71 11.20 22.21 10.75
C LYS A 71 10.96 23.69 10.53
N GLU A 72 11.90 24.54 10.92
CA GLU A 72 11.78 26.00 10.74
C GLU A 72 11.56 26.37 9.27
N LYS A 73 12.33 25.76 8.36
CA LYS A 73 12.22 26.01 6.92
C LYS A 73 10.88 25.57 6.33
N TYR A 74 10.38 24.39 6.74
CA TYR A 74 9.30 23.71 6.03
C TYR A 74 7.94 23.71 6.75
N SER A 75 7.88 24.06 8.04
CA SER A 75 6.61 24.04 8.80
C SER A 75 5.58 25.01 8.23
N GLN A 76 6.01 26.10 7.59
CA GLN A 76 5.13 27.07 6.93
C GLN A 76 4.30 26.48 5.77
N TYR A 77 4.71 25.33 5.21
CA TYR A 77 3.97 24.63 4.16
C TYR A 77 2.93 23.64 4.73
N SER A 78 2.94 23.40 6.05
CA SER A 78 1.95 22.52 6.68
C SER A 78 0.56 23.13 6.58
N LEU A 79 -0.40 22.32 6.14
CA LEU A 79 -1.79 22.74 6.06
C LEU A 79 -2.45 22.61 7.45
N PRO A 80 -3.16 23.63 7.97
CA PRO A 80 -3.66 23.63 9.35
C PRO A 80 -4.58 22.47 9.73
N ALA A 81 -5.31 21.90 8.78
CA ALA A 81 -6.25 20.81 9.00
C ALA A 81 -5.62 19.42 8.89
N GLU A 82 -4.39 19.32 8.39
CA GLU A 82 -3.73 18.04 8.12
C GLU A 82 -3.08 17.48 9.38
N LYS A 83 -3.07 16.15 9.47
CA LYS A 83 -2.53 15.38 10.60
C LYS A 83 -1.74 14.18 10.08
N PRO A 84 -0.89 13.54 10.91
CA PRO A 84 -0.27 12.29 10.51
C PRO A 84 -1.32 11.25 10.09
N ILE A 85 -0.98 10.45 9.08
CA ILE A 85 -1.80 9.32 8.66
C ILE A 85 -1.95 8.37 9.85
N SER A 86 -3.20 8.10 10.24
CA SER A 86 -3.54 7.05 11.19
C SER A 86 -3.90 5.79 10.42
N PHE A 87 -3.19 4.69 10.70
CA PHE A 87 -3.52 3.37 10.16
C PHE A 87 -4.14 2.52 11.27
N LYS A 88 -5.36 2.03 11.03
CA LYS A 88 -6.04 1.13 11.97
C LYS A 88 -5.74 -0.31 11.57
N SER A 89 -4.99 -1.02 12.40
CA SER A 89 -4.78 -2.47 12.21
C SER A 89 -6.11 -3.22 12.23
N PHE A 90 -6.19 -4.25 11.41
CA PHE A 90 -7.33 -5.15 11.38
C PHE A 90 -7.12 -6.30 12.37
N ASP A 91 -8.18 -6.71 13.06
CA ASP A 91 -8.13 -7.86 13.96
C ASP A 91 -8.43 -9.15 13.19
N PHE A 92 -7.37 -9.92 12.91
CA PHE A 92 -7.47 -11.20 12.21
C PHE A 92 -8.10 -12.31 13.08
N ALA A 93 -8.27 -12.09 14.39
CA ALA A 93 -8.91 -13.04 15.30
C ALA A 93 -10.43 -12.86 15.43
N GLN A 94 -11.04 -11.96 14.64
CA GLN A 94 -12.47 -11.74 14.70
C GLN A 94 -13.28 -13.02 14.34
N PRO A 95 -14.40 -13.29 15.02
CA PRO A 95 -15.23 -14.47 14.73
C PRO A 95 -15.70 -14.51 13.27
N GLY A 96 -15.55 -15.66 12.61
CA GLY A 96 -16.00 -15.87 11.23
C GLY A 96 -15.03 -15.40 10.15
N ALA A 97 -13.90 -14.78 10.50
CA ALA A 97 -12.83 -14.49 9.56
C ALA A 97 -12.22 -15.78 9.00
N ILE A 98 -12.30 -15.95 7.68
CA ILE A 98 -11.56 -17.01 6.98
C ILE A 98 -10.22 -16.41 6.53
N VAL A 99 -9.18 -16.63 7.32
CA VAL A 99 -7.83 -16.17 7.01
C VAL A 99 -7.16 -17.13 6.03
N GLN A 100 -6.65 -16.57 4.94
CA GLN A 100 -5.86 -17.26 3.93
C GLN A 100 -4.37 -16.97 4.15
N HIS A 101 -3.51 -17.92 3.76
CA HIS A 101 -2.07 -17.80 3.92
C HIS A 101 -1.33 -18.19 2.65
N GLU A 102 -0.36 -17.37 2.26
CA GLU A 102 0.58 -17.66 1.17
C GLU A 102 2.01 -17.37 1.64
N ASN A 103 2.97 -18.15 1.13
CA ASN A 103 4.39 -17.98 1.47
C ASN A 103 5.15 -17.39 0.28
N ILE A 104 5.99 -16.39 0.55
CA ILE A 104 6.79 -15.70 -0.45
C ILE A 104 8.25 -15.68 0.01
N VAL A 105 9.15 -16.07 -0.90
CA VAL A 105 10.60 -15.95 -0.69
C VAL A 105 11.06 -14.65 -1.36
N VAL A 106 11.72 -13.78 -0.59
CA VAL A 106 12.28 -12.53 -1.12
C VAL A 106 13.38 -12.83 -2.14
N ARG A 107 13.24 -12.24 -3.33
CA ARG A 107 14.16 -12.38 -4.47
C ARG A 107 14.97 -11.10 -4.68
N THR A 108 16.01 -11.20 -5.49
CA THR A 108 16.87 -10.06 -5.85
C THR A 108 16.11 -8.94 -6.54
N THR A 109 15.08 -9.25 -7.31
CA THR A 109 14.18 -8.28 -7.97
C THR A 109 13.34 -7.46 -6.99
N ASP A 110 13.30 -7.86 -5.73
CA ASP A 110 12.42 -7.26 -4.73
C ASP A 110 13.14 -6.18 -3.93
N LEU A 111 14.47 -6.11 -4.08
CA LEU A 111 15.35 -5.24 -3.32
C LEU A 111 15.48 -3.85 -3.95
N ASP A 112 15.65 -2.84 -3.11
CA ASP A 112 16.05 -1.50 -3.50
C ASP A 112 17.57 -1.30 -3.43
N GLY A 113 18.03 -0.05 -3.67
CA GLY A 113 19.45 0.30 -3.63
C GLY A 113 20.11 0.20 -2.25
N LEU A 114 19.32 0.01 -1.19
CA LEU A 114 19.81 -0.21 0.18
C LEU A 114 19.81 -1.70 0.55
N CYS A 115 19.53 -2.59 -0.40
CA CYS A 115 19.44 -4.04 -0.20
C CYS A 115 18.30 -4.50 0.73
N HIS A 116 17.29 -3.65 0.94
CA HIS A 116 16.06 -4.00 1.64
C HIS A 116 14.94 -4.23 0.62
N VAL A 117 13.89 -4.98 1.00
CA VAL A 117 12.70 -5.11 0.17
C VAL A 117 12.08 -3.73 -0.08
N ASN A 118 11.91 -3.38 -1.35
CA ASN A 118 11.26 -2.15 -1.77
C ASN A 118 9.82 -2.07 -1.23
N ASN A 119 9.42 -0.92 -0.72
CA ASN A 119 8.05 -0.62 -0.28
C ASN A 119 6.96 -1.09 -1.26
N ALA A 120 7.17 -0.92 -2.58
CA ALA A 120 6.21 -1.36 -3.60
C ALA A 120 6.08 -2.90 -3.67
N SER A 121 7.15 -3.64 -3.36
CA SER A 121 7.16 -5.10 -3.37
C SER A 121 6.24 -5.68 -2.29
N PHE A 122 6.12 -5.03 -1.11
CA PHE A 122 5.17 -5.47 -0.08
C PHE A 122 3.72 -5.45 -0.57
N VAL A 123 3.31 -4.39 -1.28
CA VAL A 123 1.97 -4.31 -1.87
C VAL A 123 1.79 -5.37 -2.96
N ARG A 124 2.82 -5.60 -3.79
CA ARG A 124 2.81 -6.66 -4.80
C ARG A 124 2.64 -8.04 -4.16
N PHE A 125 3.35 -8.33 -3.07
CA PHE A 125 3.23 -9.59 -2.32
C PHE A 125 1.79 -9.86 -1.86
N CYS A 126 1.10 -8.83 -1.35
CA CYS A 126 -0.32 -8.93 -1.00
C CYS A 126 -1.19 -9.26 -2.22
N TYR A 127 -0.98 -8.56 -3.32
CA TYR A 127 -1.77 -8.77 -4.54
C TYR A 127 -1.51 -10.14 -5.18
N GLU A 128 -0.26 -10.60 -5.21
CA GLU A 128 0.11 -11.94 -5.68
C GLU A 128 -0.48 -13.05 -4.80
N ALA A 129 -0.47 -12.90 -3.47
CA ALA A 129 -1.11 -13.83 -2.56
C ALA A 129 -2.63 -13.91 -2.80
N TYR A 130 -3.27 -12.76 -3.01
CA TYR A 130 -4.68 -12.66 -3.39
C TYR A 130 -4.97 -13.43 -4.69
N ILE A 131 -4.21 -13.15 -5.76
CA ILE A 131 -4.36 -13.81 -7.06
C ILE A 131 -4.16 -15.33 -6.92
N ALA A 132 -3.07 -15.76 -6.28
CA ALA A 132 -2.72 -17.17 -6.15
C ALA A 132 -3.83 -17.96 -5.45
N CYS A 133 -4.35 -17.42 -4.35
CA CYS A 133 -5.47 -18.03 -3.63
C CYS A 133 -6.76 -18.06 -4.48
N HIS A 134 -7.11 -16.96 -5.15
CA HIS A 134 -8.33 -16.89 -5.97
C HIS A 134 -8.28 -17.88 -7.13
N VAL A 135 -7.16 -17.93 -7.86
CA VAL A 135 -6.96 -18.89 -8.96
C VAL A 135 -7.04 -20.33 -8.44
N ARG A 136 -6.48 -20.62 -7.25
CA ARG A 136 -6.54 -21.94 -6.64
C ARG A 136 -7.97 -22.35 -6.26
N GLN A 137 -8.78 -21.40 -5.76
CA GLN A 137 -10.13 -21.68 -5.28
C GLN A 137 -11.18 -21.71 -6.41
N PHE A 138 -11.05 -20.83 -7.40
CA PHE A 138 -12.10 -20.58 -8.40
C PHE A 138 -11.65 -20.73 -9.85
N GLY A 139 -10.37 -21.01 -10.09
CA GLY A 139 -9.78 -21.03 -11.43
C GLY A 139 -9.80 -19.64 -12.10
N TYR A 140 -9.79 -19.64 -13.43
CA TYR A 140 -9.87 -18.41 -14.25
C TYR A 140 -11.31 -18.06 -14.64
N THR A 141 -12.27 -18.34 -13.77
CA THR A 141 -13.69 -18.12 -14.08
C THR A 141 -14.04 -16.62 -14.01
N PRO A 142 -14.90 -16.10 -14.91
CA PRO A 142 -15.36 -14.70 -14.87
C PRO A 142 -16.01 -14.31 -13.54
N GLN A 143 -16.59 -15.29 -12.83
CA GLN A 143 -17.22 -15.13 -11.53
C GLN A 143 -16.22 -14.80 -10.41
N ALA A 144 -14.92 -15.00 -10.62
CA ALA A 144 -13.90 -14.84 -9.59
C ALA A 144 -12.71 -13.96 -9.99
N ASP A 145 -12.85 -13.16 -11.06
CA ASP A 145 -11.80 -12.30 -11.66
C ASP A 145 -10.63 -12.02 -10.70
N PRO A 146 -9.53 -12.80 -10.79
CA PRO A 146 -8.44 -12.66 -9.86
C PRO A 146 -7.61 -11.40 -10.13
N TYR A 147 -7.80 -10.74 -11.28
CA TYR A 147 -7.02 -9.59 -11.72
C TYR A 147 -7.78 -8.27 -11.55
N ARG A 148 -8.58 -8.18 -10.49
CA ARG A 148 -9.35 -6.97 -10.20
C ARG A 148 -8.48 -5.74 -10.04
N ASN A 149 -8.97 -4.64 -10.59
CA ASN A 149 -8.34 -3.33 -10.48
C ASN A 149 -8.46 -2.78 -9.06
N VAL A 150 -7.36 -2.28 -8.52
CA VAL A 150 -7.29 -1.72 -7.17
C VAL A 150 -7.84 -0.28 -7.17
N LYS A 151 -8.81 -0.02 -6.30
CA LYS A 151 -9.39 1.30 -6.08
C LYS A 151 -8.63 2.07 -4.99
N THR A 152 -8.37 1.44 -3.85
CA THR A 152 -7.60 2.06 -2.77
C THR A 152 -6.56 1.10 -2.18
N VAL A 153 -5.45 1.68 -1.73
CA VAL A 153 -4.39 1.01 -0.98
C VAL A 153 -4.07 1.85 0.24
N SER A 154 -4.20 1.26 1.42
CA SER A 154 -3.63 1.81 2.65
C SER A 154 -2.65 0.81 3.24
N CYS A 155 -1.53 1.27 3.77
CA CYS A 155 -0.54 0.37 4.35
C CYS A 155 0.30 1.05 5.41
N VAL A 156 0.89 0.24 6.28
CA VAL A 156 1.89 0.64 7.28
C VAL A 156 3.07 -0.33 7.22
N PHE A 157 4.26 0.24 7.22
CA PHE A 157 5.52 -0.49 7.26
C PHE A 157 6.01 -0.49 8.72
N LYS A 158 6.19 -1.69 9.29
CA LYS A 158 6.58 -1.90 10.68
C LYS A 158 7.98 -2.52 10.83
N GLY A 159 8.51 -3.09 9.76
CA GLY A 159 9.84 -3.68 9.72
C GLY A 159 10.31 -3.94 8.30
N GLU A 160 11.55 -4.42 8.21
CA GLU A 160 12.24 -4.64 6.93
C GLU A 160 12.41 -6.15 6.65
N ALA A 161 12.51 -6.48 5.36
CA ALA A 161 12.80 -7.81 4.87
C ALA A 161 14.01 -7.76 3.92
N GLU A 162 14.73 -8.87 3.85
CA GLU A 162 16.00 -9.00 3.13
C GLU A 162 15.95 -10.21 2.19
N LEU A 163 16.94 -10.29 1.30
CA LEU A 163 17.10 -11.40 0.35
C LEU A 163 17.02 -12.77 1.05
N GLY A 164 16.21 -13.67 0.49
CA GLY A 164 16.06 -15.04 1.01
C GLY A 164 15.18 -15.17 2.26
N ASN A 165 14.69 -14.08 2.85
CA ASN A 165 13.67 -14.17 3.90
C ASN A 165 12.42 -14.91 3.37
N LEU A 166 11.89 -15.83 4.17
CA LEU A 166 10.59 -16.45 3.94
C LEU A 166 9.52 -15.64 4.68
N LEU A 167 8.64 -15.01 3.92
CA LEU A 167 7.55 -14.17 4.42
C LEU A 167 6.24 -14.94 4.31
N GLN A 168 5.40 -14.85 5.34
CA GLN A 168 4.03 -15.35 5.30
C GLN A 168 3.08 -14.17 5.09
N VAL A 169 2.35 -14.16 3.99
CA VAL A 169 1.26 -13.22 3.72
C VAL A 169 -0.02 -13.85 4.21
N SER A 170 -0.64 -13.23 5.21
CA SER A 170 -1.96 -13.59 5.71
C SER A 170 -2.97 -12.55 5.24
N PHE A 171 -4.14 -12.97 4.76
CA PHE A 171 -5.16 -12.02 4.35
C PHE A 171 -6.58 -12.55 4.54
N VAL A 172 -7.53 -11.62 4.64
CA VAL A 172 -8.94 -11.90 4.93
C VAL A 172 -9.81 -10.87 4.21
N GLN A 173 -10.97 -11.31 3.72
CA GLN A 173 -11.98 -10.42 3.15
C GLN A 173 -12.65 -9.63 4.28
N ASP A 174 -12.86 -8.33 4.06
CA ASP A 174 -13.58 -7.49 5.00
C ASP A 174 -15.05 -7.97 5.12
N PRO A 175 -15.58 -8.16 6.35
CA PRO A 175 -16.93 -8.67 6.56
C PRO A 175 -18.02 -7.70 6.10
N ASP A 176 -17.73 -6.40 6.10
CA ASP A 176 -18.68 -5.33 5.75
C ASP A 176 -18.52 -4.90 4.28
N ASN A 177 -17.41 -5.25 3.63
CA ASN A 177 -17.15 -4.92 2.23
C ASN A 177 -16.45 -6.06 1.47
N ARG A 178 -17.21 -6.76 0.63
CA ARG A 178 -16.72 -7.85 -0.23
C ARG A 178 -15.60 -7.46 -1.21
N ASP A 179 -15.45 -6.17 -1.48
CA ASP A 179 -14.44 -5.64 -2.40
C ASP A 179 -13.17 -5.21 -1.65
N THR A 180 -13.12 -5.37 -0.33
CA THR A 180 -11.98 -5.01 0.52
C THR A 180 -11.34 -6.25 1.13
N TYR A 181 -10.01 -6.26 1.17
CA TYR A 181 -9.21 -7.29 1.80
C TYR A 181 -8.14 -6.67 2.70
N HIS A 182 -7.97 -7.23 3.89
CA HIS A 182 -6.93 -6.87 4.84
C HIS A 182 -5.80 -7.87 4.75
N PHE A 183 -4.56 -7.38 4.82
CA PHE A 183 -3.35 -8.18 4.68
C PHE A 183 -2.39 -7.86 5.82
N GLN A 184 -1.65 -8.88 6.25
CA GLN A 184 -0.49 -8.78 7.13
C GLN A 184 0.64 -9.63 6.56
N ILE A 185 1.86 -9.13 6.62
CA ILE A 185 3.05 -9.90 6.25
C ILE A 185 3.89 -10.13 7.49
N LEU A 186 4.14 -11.41 7.78
CA LEU A 186 4.94 -11.86 8.90
C LEU A 186 6.32 -12.29 8.40
N LYS A 187 7.35 -11.91 9.14
CA LYS A 187 8.72 -12.38 8.99
C LYS A 187 9.04 -13.37 10.11
N ASN A 188 9.63 -14.51 9.76
CA ASN A 188 10.06 -15.50 10.74
C ASN A 188 11.60 -15.54 10.85
N PRO A 189 12.18 -15.38 12.05
CA PRO A 189 11.56 -14.82 13.27
C PRO A 189 11.34 -13.31 13.11
N GLY A 190 10.33 -12.71 13.76
CA GLY A 190 10.16 -11.25 13.70
C GLY A 190 8.73 -10.69 13.78
N GLY A 191 7.70 -11.53 13.63
CA GLY A 191 6.31 -11.09 13.74
C GLY A 191 5.85 -10.25 12.53
N ILE A 192 4.85 -9.38 12.72
CA ILE A 192 4.23 -8.59 11.65
C ILE A 192 5.13 -7.41 11.27
N ILE A 193 5.58 -7.38 10.01
CA ILE A 193 6.43 -6.31 9.47
C ILE A 193 5.70 -5.38 8.49
N PHE A 194 4.52 -5.76 8.03
CA PHE A 194 3.71 -4.95 7.12
C PHE A 194 2.22 -5.26 7.32
N GLU A 195 1.40 -4.24 7.24
CA GLU A 195 -0.06 -4.40 7.13
C GLU A 195 -0.59 -3.53 5.99
N SER A 196 -1.62 -4.01 5.32
CA SER A 196 -2.31 -3.21 4.31
C SER A 196 -3.78 -3.56 4.19
N CYS A 197 -4.55 -2.63 3.66
CA CYS A 197 -5.90 -2.84 3.20
C CYS A 197 -5.98 -2.44 1.73
N LEU A 198 -6.43 -3.38 0.90
CA LEU A 198 -6.69 -3.19 -0.53
C LEU A 198 -8.19 -3.22 -0.75
N GLU A 199 -8.74 -2.14 -1.32
CA GLU A 199 -10.09 -2.11 -1.84
C GLU A 199 -10.02 -2.18 -3.37
N PHE A 200 -10.78 -3.07 -3.97
CA PHE A 200 -10.89 -3.24 -5.40
C PHE A 200 -12.09 -2.46 -5.95
N PHE A 201 -12.06 -2.12 -7.23
CA PHE A 201 -13.29 -1.72 -7.91
C PHE A 201 -14.27 -2.89 -7.90
N PRO A 202 -15.60 -2.64 -7.78
CA PRO A 202 -16.59 -3.69 -7.80
C PRO A 202 -16.41 -4.56 -9.04
N GLN A 203 -16.51 -5.86 -8.85
CA GLN A 203 -16.53 -6.79 -9.97
C GLN A 203 -17.72 -6.41 -10.86
N LEU A 204 -17.43 -5.95 -12.08
CA LEU A 204 -18.46 -5.76 -13.08
C LEU A 204 -19.06 -7.14 -13.31
N SER A 205 -20.34 -7.32 -12.97
CA SER A 205 -21.07 -8.50 -13.37
C SER A 205 -20.98 -8.56 -14.88
N SER A 206 -20.16 -9.48 -15.39
CA SER A 206 -19.96 -9.59 -16.82
C SER A 206 -21.32 -9.95 -17.43
N LYS A 207 -21.92 -9.00 -18.14
CA LYS A 207 -23.04 -9.29 -19.04
C LYS A 207 -22.45 -10.00 -20.26
N TYR A 208 -22.05 -11.24 -20.09
CA TYR A 208 -21.77 -12.17 -21.17
C TYR A 208 -22.57 -13.43 -20.93
#